data_AF-A0A5B0NAB8-F1
#
_entry.id   AF-A0A5B0NAB8-F1
#
_cell.length_a   1.000
_cell.length_b   1.000
_cell.length_c   1.000
_cell.angle_alpha   90.00
_cell.angle_beta   90.00
_cell.angle_gamma   90.00
#
_symmetry.space_group_name_H-M   'P 1'
#
loop_
_entity.id
_entity.type
_entity.pdbx_description
1 polymer ?
#
loop_
_entity_poly.entity_id
_entity_poly.type
_entity_poly.pdbx_seq_one_letter_code
_entity_poly.pdbx_strand_id
1 'polypeptide(L)'
;MRSKPAGVTRMSSIPTPIVESRRPRSKLRLHPLIGYAVISAFILLANLDFFPITTHALSTSSYYRAHKPKAAAKHIMHSHYSGSEPEPAEPPTADSDSSYNDTDSQETYKNGAVSATYFVNWAIYGRHHFPWEVPVESVTHVFYAFANVRPESGEVYLTDSWADEQIHWADRGDSWNDSGNNLYGCFNQFRQLKQKNRHLKLIISIGGWSYSANFAPATSSPEKRQKFVDSAIAIVENYGLDGLDLDWEYPTNDKEADQLVDVLRRARSGLNKLKQKKNDQSPYVLTIAAPCGPNHYKQLHLKEMTRYLSFINLMAYDYAGSWDTLSGHQANLHLTNSSAVNQGNFSTAAAVEYYMSQSVPASSLVVGMPLYGRSFLNTKGIGQAYNGLGQGNWEPGIYDYKTIPMDNAKLVEDMKAVGAYTYNPSNQELITFDTPNTVRRKVKYIEKHGLGGVMWWESSGDKQNSDGALIPLAAKLLGKLDSTPNHLSYPGSKWDNLKSNHPPSNSSVTPSGGYRAHNQHRAHKTHHKHSVHHHKVKQYHPVQGSY
;
A
#
# COMPACT_ATOMS: atom_id res chain seq x y z
N MET A 1 33.08 -16.98 60.00
CA MET A 1 33.94 -18.19 59.94
C MET A 1 33.14 -19.38 60.49
N ARG A 2 33.23 -20.58 59.90
CA ARG A 2 32.67 -21.87 60.42
C ARG A 2 31.12 -21.90 60.59
N SER A 3 30.40 -23.02 60.55
CA SER A 3 30.60 -24.37 59.96
C SER A 3 29.28 -25.18 59.94
N LYS A 4 29.07 -26.06 58.95
CA LYS A 4 28.12 -27.22 59.01
C LYS A 4 28.85 -28.43 59.69
N PRO A 5 28.32 -29.68 59.87
CA PRO A 5 27.02 -30.27 59.45
C PRO A 5 26.33 -31.27 60.44
N ALA A 6 25.19 -31.86 59.99
CA ALA A 6 24.68 -33.25 60.19
C ALA A 6 24.42 -33.89 61.59
N GLY A 7 23.31 -34.65 61.71
CA GLY A 7 22.94 -35.55 62.83
C GLY A 7 21.78 -36.52 62.46
N VAL A 8 21.70 -37.72 63.06
CA VAL A 8 20.90 -38.89 62.57
C VAL A 8 20.47 -39.88 63.71
N THR A 9 19.46 -40.74 63.47
CA THR A 9 19.00 -41.96 64.24
C THR A 9 18.19 -41.76 65.54
N ARG A 10 17.36 -42.71 66.05
CA ARG A 10 17.20 -44.19 65.83
C ARG A 10 15.79 -44.75 66.24
N MET A 11 15.31 -45.82 65.56
CA MET A 11 14.41 -46.97 66.00
C MET A 11 13.11 -46.73 66.82
N SER A 12 12.02 -47.53 66.77
CA SER A 12 11.54 -48.69 65.95
C SER A 12 9.97 -48.64 65.83
N SER A 13 9.04 -49.63 65.81
CA SER A 13 8.89 -51.08 66.14
C SER A 13 7.61 -51.68 65.43
N ILE A 14 7.24 -52.96 65.66
CA ILE A 14 5.98 -53.63 65.16
C ILE A 14 5.45 -54.63 66.23
N PRO A 15 4.13 -54.96 66.33
CA PRO A 15 3.58 -56.19 65.70
C PRO A 15 2.07 -56.18 65.28
N THR A 16 1.62 -57.23 64.57
CA THR A 16 0.23 -57.55 64.10
C THR A 16 -0.48 -58.60 64.99
N PRO A 17 -1.81 -58.95 64.90
CA PRO A 17 -2.33 -59.88 63.85
C PRO A 17 -3.86 -59.93 63.46
N ILE A 18 -4.14 -60.30 62.19
CA ILE A 18 -5.09 -61.34 61.65
C ILE A 18 -6.61 -61.38 62.00
N VAL A 19 -7.50 -61.48 60.97
CA VAL A 19 -8.54 -62.54 60.69
C VAL A 19 -9.22 -62.29 59.32
N GLU A 20 -9.76 -63.33 58.65
CA GLU A 20 -10.30 -63.31 57.26
C GLU A 20 -11.85 -63.37 57.13
N SER A 21 -12.43 -63.08 55.94
CA SER A 21 -13.04 -64.14 55.07
C SER A 21 -13.82 -63.68 53.79
N ARG A 22 -13.51 -64.40 52.69
CA ARG A 22 -14.37 -64.91 51.56
C ARG A 22 -15.32 -64.02 50.70
N ARG A 23 -15.37 -64.35 49.40
CA ARG A 23 -16.42 -64.02 48.39
C ARG A 23 -17.44 -65.17 48.24
N PRO A 24 -18.59 -64.94 47.56
CA PRO A 24 -18.89 -65.75 46.35
C PRO A 24 -19.49 -64.94 45.17
N ARG A 25 -19.90 -65.63 44.09
CA ARG A 25 -20.47 -65.09 42.83
C ARG A 25 -21.98 -65.38 42.70
N SER A 26 -22.67 -64.57 41.88
CA SER A 26 -23.49 -64.99 40.69
C SER A 26 -24.97 -64.53 40.62
N LYS A 27 -25.45 -64.36 39.37
CA LYS A 27 -26.85 -64.28 38.89
C LYS A 27 -27.67 -63.01 39.29
N LEU A 28 -28.57 -62.46 38.46
CA LEU A 28 -28.79 -62.49 36.98
C LEU A 28 -29.85 -61.41 36.60
N ARG A 29 -29.80 -60.84 35.37
CA ARG A 29 -30.87 -60.02 34.70
C ARG A 29 -31.17 -58.63 35.33
N LEU A 30 -31.65 -57.60 34.60
CA LEU A 30 -31.77 -57.34 33.16
C LEU A 30 -31.70 -55.82 32.86
N HIS A 31 -30.92 -55.40 31.85
CA HIS A 31 -31.31 -54.53 30.71
C HIS A 31 -30.05 -53.98 29.99
N PRO A 32 -30.06 -53.76 28.65
CA PRO A 32 -28.85 -53.47 27.89
C PRO A 32 -28.67 -51.98 27.53
N LEU A 33 -27.42 -51.53 27.50
CA LEU A 33 -26.95 -50.42 26.65
C LEU A 33 -25.45 -50.61 26.37
N ILE A 34 -25.15 -51.19 25.20
CA ILE A 34 -23.82 -51.36 24.59
C ILE A 34 -24.02 -51.04 23.10
N GLY A 35 -23.14 -50.30 22.40
CA GLY A 35 -21.91 -49.63 22.84
C GLY A 35 -21.29 -48.85 21.68
N TYR A 36 -20.06 -48.36 21.85
CA TYR A 36 -19.29 -47.73 20.76
C TYR A 36 -18.90 -48.78 19.69
N ALA A 37 -18.87 -48.39 18.41
CA ALA A 37 -17.66 -48.39 17.56
C ALA A 37 -17.94 -48.32 16.02
N VAL A 38 -17.22 -47.40 15.34
CA VAL A 38 -16.39 -47.69 14.15
C VAL A 38 -17.05 -48.02 12.77
N ILE A 39 -16.72 -47.14 11.79
CA ILE A 39 -16.53 -47.35 10.33
C ILE A 39 -17.73 -47.39 9.34
N SER A 40 -17.50 -46.68 8.23
CA SER A 40 -18.04 -46.80 6.86
C SER A 40 -19.47 -46.39 6.47
N ALA A 41 -19.48 -45.65 5.36
CA ALA A 41 -20.35 -45.74 4.17
C ALA A 41 -21.88 -45.71 4.31
N PHE A 42 -22.48 -44.71 3.62
CA PHE A 42 -23.78 -44.85 2.98
C PHE A 42 -23.65 -44.57 1.48
N ILE A 43 -24.23 -45.44 0.66
CA ILE A 43 -24.37 -45.30 -0.79
C ILE A 43 -25.84 -45.53 -1.15
N LEU A 44 -26.35 -44.63 -2.00
CA LEU A 44 -27.57 -44.63 -2.83
C LEU A 44 -28.74 -45.59 -2.49
N LEU A 45 -29.96 -45.04 -2.51
CA LEU A 45 -31.00 -45.25 -3.55
C LEU A 45 -32.31 -44.55 -3.11
N ALA A 46 -33.18 -43.99 -3.97
CA ALA A 46 -33.17 -43.85 -5.43
C ALA A 46 -33.98 -42.61 -5.88
N ASN A 47 -34.08 -42.44 -7.21
CA ASN A 47 -34.87 -41.48 -8.00
C ASN A 47 -34.21 -40.10 -8.24
N LEU A 48 -33.87 -39.64 -9.45
CA LEU A 48 -33.55 -40.14 -10.81
C LEU A 48 -33.97 -39.03 -11.81
N ASP A 49 -33.42 -39.13 -13.04
CA ASP A 49 -33.78 -38.38 -14.26
C ASP A 49 -33.27 -36.91 -14.37
N PHE A 50 -32.49 -36.52 -15.40
CA PHE A 50 -31.73 -37.32 -16.40
C PHE A 50 -30.47 -36.58 -16.91
N PHE A 51 -29.50 -37.34 -17.46
CA PHE A 51 -28.21 -36.96 -18.08
C PHE A 51 -28.34 -36.51 -19.56
N PRO A 52 -27.26 -36.25 -20.35
CA PRO A 52 -25.80 -36.09 -20.10
C PRO A 52 -25.28 -34.70 -20.61
N ILE A 53 -24.00 -34.30 -20.73
CA ILE A 53 -22.72 -34.85 -21.25
C ILE A 53 -21.58 -33.93 -20.72
N THR A 54 -20.33 -34.28 -20.39
CA THR A 54 -19.56 -35.49 -19.95
C THR A 54 -18.26 -34.97 -19.26
N THR A 55 -17.31 -35.82 -18.88
CA THR A 55 -15.99 -35.43 -18.29
C THR A 55 -14.81 -36.17 -18.96
N HIS A 56 -13.60 -35.60 -18.86
CA HIS A 56 -12.32 -36.33 -18.83
C HIS A 56 -11.27 -35.55 -18.00
N ALA A 57 -10.15 -36.17 -17.62
CA ALA A 57 -9.48 -35.89 -16.34
C ALA A 57 -8.03 -35.37 -16.39
N LEU A 58 -7.63 -34.83 -15.23
CA LEU A 58 -6.29 -34.64 -14.64
C LEU A 58 -5.09 -35.34 -15.34
N SER A 59 -3.93 -34.65 -15.46
CA SER A 59 -2.81 -34.81 -14.49
C SER A 59 -1.48 -34.10 -14.87
N THR A 60 -0.96 -33.29 -13.94
CA THR A 60 0.48 -33.10 -13.58
C THR A 60 1.64 -33.04 -14.61
N SER A 61 2.31 -31.87 -14.63
CA SER A 61 3.73 -31.67 -14.25
C SER A 61 4.92 -31.93 -15.21
N SER A 62 5.61 -30.81 -15.54
CA SER A 62 7.08 -30.58 -15.44
C SER A 62 8.06 -30.75 -16.63
N TYR A 63 9.13 -29.94 -16.53
CA TYR A 63 10.46 -29.97 -17.17
C TYR A 63 10.60 -29.97 -18.71
N TYR A 64 10.92 -28.80 -19.26
CA TYR A 64 11.69 -28.67 -20.50
C TYR A 64 13.21 -28.78 -20.25
N ARG A 65 13.91 -29.53 -21.10
CA ARG A 65 15.38 -29.54 -21.22
C ARG A 65 15.77 -29.38 -22.68
N ALA A 66 16.67 -28.45 -22.98
CA ALA A 66 16.99 -28.06 -24.36
C ALA A 66 17.95 -29.03 -25.07
N HIS A 67 17.75 -29.20 -26.39
CA HIS A 67 18.79 -29.66 -27.32
C HIS A 67 18.72 -28.89 -28.65
N LYS A 68 19.86 -28.81 -29.36
CA LYS A 68 20.07 -28.01 -30.58
C LYS A 68 19.56 -28.73 -31.85
N PRO A 69 19.22 -27.98 -32.92
CA PRO A 69 18.68 -28.54 -34.15
C PRO A 69 19.73 -29.22 -35.05
N LYS A 70 19.26 -30.07 -35.97
CA LYS A 70 19.96 -30.45 -37.20
C LYS A 70 19.16 -29.94 -38.40
N ALA A 71 19.85 -29.49 -39.45
CA ALA A 71 19.25 -29.04 -40.70
C ALA A 71 19.33 -30.12 -41.79
N ALA A 72 18.37 -30.13 -42.72
CA ALA A 72 18.47 -30.88 -43.98
C ALA A 72 17.66 -30.21 -45.11
N ALA A 73 18.31 -30.08 -46.27
CA ALA A 73 17.82 -29.91 -47.65
C ALA A 73 16.44 -29.28 -47.97
N LYS A 74 16.47 -28.34 -48.93
CA LYS A 74 15.31 -27.93 -49.75
C LYS A 74 14.92 -29.03 -50.75
N HIS A 75 13.67 -29.03 -51.20
CA HIS A 75 13.35 -29.25 -52.61
C HIS A 75 12.26 -28.27 -53.07
N ILE A 76 12.28 -27.92 -54.36
CA ILE A 76 11.34 -27.01 -55.01
C ILE A 76 10.68 -27.75 -56.17
N MET A 77 9.36 -27.61 -56.31
CA MET A 77 8.62 -27.78 -57.57
C MET A 77 7.39 -26.86 -57.55
N HIS A 78 7.00 -26.32 -58.70
CA HIS A 78 5.85 -25.42 -58.84
C HIS A 78 4.57 -26.16 -59.26
N SER A 79 3.42 -25.62 -58.86
CA SER A 79 2.17 -25.72 -59.63
C SER A 79 1.37 -24.41 -59.47
N HIS A 80 0.65 -24.01 -60.51
CA HIS A 80 -0.19 -22.81 -60.51
C HIS A 80 -1.58 -23.10 -59.96
N TYR A 81 -2.20 -22.10 -59.32
CA TYR A 81 -3.63 -21.86 -59.42
C TYR A 81 -3.92 -20.36 -59.33
N SER A 82 -5.08 -19.92 -59.86
CA SER A 82 -5.45 -18.51 -60.01
C SER A 82 -6.71 -18.15 -59.22
N GLY A 83 -6.80 -16.92 -58.71
CA GLY A 83 -8.07 -16.33 -58.27
C GLY A 83 -7.95 -15.25 -57.20
N SER A 84 -8.56 -14.09 -57.47
CA SER A 84 -9.00 -13.04 -56.52
C SER A 84 -8.03 -12.62 -55.40
N GLU A 85 -7.38 -11.47 -55.62
CA GLU A 85 -6.93 -10.60 -54.51
C GLU A 85 -8.15 -9.89 -53.90
N PRO A 86 -8.32 -9.86 -52.56
CA PRO A 86 -9.13 -8.85 -51.89
C PRO A 86 -8.31 -7.56 -51.70
N GLU A 87 -8.98 -6.40 -51.72
CA GLU A 87 -8.31 -5.10 -51.50
C GLU A 87 -7.61 -5.02 -50.12
N PRO A 88 -6.46 -4.33 -50.02
CA PRO A 88 -5.85 -4.04 -48.73
C PRO A 88 -6.75 -3.09 -47.93
N ALA A 89 -7.18 -3.52 -46.74
CA ALA A 89 -7.98 -2.70 -45.85
C ALA A 89 -7.26 -1.39 -45.50
N GLU A 90 -7.98 -0.26 -45.55
CA GLU A 90 -7.43 1.04 -45.20
C GLU A 90 -6.92 1.07 -43.75
N PRO A 91 -5.80 1.78 -43.46
CA PRO A 91 -5.33 1.95 -42.09
C PRO A 91 -6.38 2.72 -41.28
N PRO A 92 -6.58 2.39 -39.98
CA PRO A 92 -7.55 3.08 -39.14
C PRO A 92 -7.22 4.58 -39.09
N THR A 93 -8.23 5.41 -39.34
CA THR A 93 -8.08 6.86 -39.44
C THR A 93 -7.51 7.44 -38.15
N ALA A 94 -6.44 8.23 -38.27
CA ALA A 94 -5.90 8.97 -37.15
C ALA A 94 -6.94 10.00 -36.67
N ASP A 95 -7.32 9.90 -35.40
CA ASP A 95 -8.26 10.80 -34.73
C ASP A 95 -7.69 12.23 -34.70
N SER A 96 -8.22 13.08 -35.58
CA SER A 96 -7.55 14.31 -36.02
C SER A 96 -7.92 15.54 -35.21
N ASP A 97 -7.90 15.42 -33.86
CA ASP A 97 -7.91 16.55 -32.92
C ASP A 97 -6.59 17.35 -33.02
N SER A 98 -6.47 18.03 -34.15
CA SER A 98 -5.35 18.83 -34.64
C SER A 98 -5.29 20.22 -33.98
N SER A 99 -5.90 20.34 -32.80
CA SER A 99 -5.96 21.57 -31.99
C SER A 99 -4.97 21.61 -30.82
N TYR A 100 -4.30 20.50 -30.50
CA TYR A 100 -3.31 20.44 -29.42
C TYR A 100 -1.96 21.05 -29.83
N ASN A 101 -1.68 22.25 -29.32
CA ASN A 101 -0.31 22.77 -29.25
C ASN A 101 0.54 21.88 -28.33
N ASP A 102 1.67 21.36 -28.84
CA ASP A 102 2.72 20.65 -28.09
C ASP A 102 3.56 21.62 -27.20
N THR A 103 2.92 22.70 -26.73
CA THR A 103 3.49 23.74 -25.86
C THR A 103 2.81 23.79 -24.49
N ASP A 104 2.04 22.75 -24.13
CA ASP A 104 1.60 22.49 -22.74
C ASP A 104 2.80 21.97 -21.92
N SER A 105 3.83 22.83 -21.85
CA SER A 105 5.10 22.55 -21.19
C SER A 105 4.89 22.36 -19.70
N GLN A 106 5.61 21.42 -19.08
CA GLN A 106 5.64 21.19 -17.63
C GLN A 106 5.52 22.51 -16.83
N GLU A 107 4.34 22.81 -16.28
CA GLU A 107 4.19 23.89 -15.31
C GLU A 107 5.06 23.52 -14.10
N THR A 108 6.23 24.15 -14.02
CA THR A 108 7.31 23.65 -13.16
C THR A 108 6.92 23.75 -11.70
N TYR A 109 6.59 22.59 -11.11
CA TYR A 109 6.30 22.39 -9.69
C TYR A 109 7.58 22.61 -8.83
N LYS A 110 8.02 23.88 -8.74
CA LYS A 110 9.34 24.27 -8.25
C LYS A 110 9.27 25.40 -7.21
N ASN A 111 8.49 25.20 -6.14
CA ASN A 111 8.49 26.09 -4.97
C ASN A 111 9.15 25.44 -3.73
N GLY A 112 9.77 24.28 -3.85
CA GLY A 112 10.52 23.61 -2.77
C GLY A 112 10.61 22.11 -3.02
N ALA A 113 11.13 21.36 -2.04
CA ALA A 113 11.16 19.91 -2.08
C ALA A 113 9.78 19.32 -1.76
N VAL A 114 9.41 18.24 -2.46
CA VAL A 114 8.26 17.42 -2.10
C VAL A 114 8.56 16.67 -0.80
N SER A 115 7.65 16.77 0.16
CA SER A 115 7.53 15.77 1.23
C SER A 115 6.11 15.22 1.19
N ALA A 116 5.98 13.92 0.90
CA ALA A 116 4.69 13.30 0.62
C ALA A 116 4.47 12.02 1.44
N THR A 117 3.21 11.62 1.61
CA THR A 117 2.87 10.32 2.21
C THR A 117 1.55 9.79 1.65
N TYR A 118 1.43 8.46 1.56
CA TYR A 118 0.16 7.80 1.30
C TYR A 118 -0.64 7.70 2.60
N PHE A 119 -1.89 8.17 2.58
CA PHE A 119 -2.90 7.87 3.58
C PHE A 119 -3.88 6.86 2.99
N VAL A 120 -3.94 5.67 3.56
CA VAL A 120 -4.82 4.58 3.09
C VAL A 120 -6.20 4.70 3.75
N ASN A 121 -7.29 4.61 3.00
CA ASN A 121 -8.64 4.85 3.54
C ASN A 121 -9.03 3.84 4.63
N TRP A 122 -8.55 2.60 4.53
CA TRP A 122 -8.70 1.57 5.56
C TRP A 122 -7.92 1.83 6.87
N ALA A 123 -7.10 2.89 6.94
CA ALA A 123 -6.36 3.27 8.15
C ALA A 123 -7.27 3.63 9.33
N ILE A 124 -8.49 4.13 9.08
CA ILE A 124 -9.43 4.54 10.14
C ILE A 124 -9.98 3.36 10.95
N TYR A 125 -9.82 2.12 10.45
CA TYR A 125 -10.32 0.90 11.09
C TYR A 125 -9.33 0.37 12.13
N GLY A 126 -8.80 -0.87 11.97
CA GLY A 126 -7.96 -1.51 12.99
C GLY A 126 -6.65 -0.77 13.29
N ARG A 127 -6.12 -0.02 12.32
CA ARG A 127 -4.96 0.88 12.48
C ARG A 127 -5.27 2.08 13.37
N HIS A 128 -6.54 2.44 13.53
CA HIS A 128 -7.03 3.63 14.25
C HIS A 128 -6.29 4.93 13.88
N HIS A 129 -5.91 5.08 12.62
CA HIS A 129 -5.20 6.25 12.12
C HIS A 129 -6.08 7.13 11.25
N PHE A 130 -6.10 8.43 11.56
CA PHE A 130 -7.08 9.38 11.03
C PHE A 130 -6.44 10.58 10.33
N PRO A 131 -7.15 11.28 9.41
CA PRO A 131 -6.58 12.39 8.63
C PRO A 131 -5.88 13.49 9.46
N TRP A 132 -6.41 13.81 10.64
CA TRP A 132 -5.86 14.83 11.54
C TRP A 132 -4.59 14.41 12.30
N GLU A 133 -4.11 13.18 12.11
CA GLU A 133 -2.83 12.70 12.66
C GLU A 133 -1.70 12.71 11.63
N VAL A 134 -2.00 12.95 10.34
CA VAL A 134 -0.96 13.20 9.33
C VAL A 134 -0.19 14.46 9.74
N PRO A 135 1.16 14.44 9.77
CA PRO A 135 1.96 15.59 10.22
C PRO A 135 2.00 16.68 9.14
N VAL A 136 0.90 17.42 8.96
CA VAL A 136 0.68 18.40 7.87
C VAL A 136 1.70 19.54 7.79
N GLU A 137 2.37 19.89 8.89
CA GLU A 137 3.48 20.85 8.90
C GLU A 137 4.77 20.28 8.27
N SER A 138 4.85 18.96 8.13
CA SER A 138 5.96 18.21 7.52
C SER A 138 5.59 17.60 6.17
N VAL A 139 4.36 17.80 5.68
CA VAL A 139 3.81 17.16 4.47
C VAL A 139 3.24 18.21 3.52
N THR A 140 3.61 18.08 2.25
CA THR A 140 3.19 18.94 1.13
C THR A 140 2.12 18.29 0.26
N HIS A 141 2.10 16.96 0.20
CA HIS A 141 1.24 16.16 -0.66
C HIS A 141 0.79 14.90 0.10
N VAL A 142 -0.52 14.66 0.18
CA VAL A 142 -1.10 13.40 0.70
C VAL A 142 -1.74 12.66 -0.46
N PHE A 143 -1.31 11.43 -0.69
CA PHE A 143 -1.91 10.52 -1.66
C PHE A 143 -2.97 9.67 -0.95
N TYR A 144 -4.23 9.90 -1.27
CA TYR A 144 -5.36 9.17 -0.71
C TYR A 144 -5.52 7.84 -1.44
N ALA A 145 -5.25 6.73 -0.77
CA ALA A 145 -5.19 5.39 -1.34
C ALA A 145 -6.41 4.55 -0.92
N PHE A 146 -7.17 3.92 -1.82
CA PHE A 146 -7.11 3.97 -3.28
C PHE A 146 -8.52 4.05 -3.89
N ALA A 147 -8.65 4.77 -5.01
CA ALA A 147 -9.72 4.51 -5.97
C ALA A 147 -9.37 3.28 -6.81
N ASN A 148 -10.39 2.56 -7.26
CA ASN A 148 -10.27 1.41 -8.17
C ASN A 148 -10.79 1.81 -9.57
N VAL A 149 -10.49 1.00 -10.58
CA VAL A 149 -10.93 1.19 -11.97
C VAL A 149 -11.70 -0.04 -12.46
N ARG A 150 -12.78 0.19 -13.21
CA ARG A 150 -13.61 -0.85 -13.80
C ARG A 150 -12.96 -1.42 -15.07
N PRO A 151 -12.56 -2.71 -15.11
CA PRO A 151 -11.89 -3.30 -16.27
C PRO A 151 -12.76 -3.32 -17.55
N GLU A 152 -14.08 -3.41 -17.41
CA GLU A 152 -15.02 -3.47 -18.53
C GLU A 152 -15.28 -2.10 -19.18
N SER A 153 -15.21 -1.00 -18.42
CA SER A 153 -15.67 0.33 -18.87
C SER A 153 -14.63 1.45 -18.78
N GLY A 154 -13.55 1.27 -18.02
CA GLY A 154 -12.57 2.32 -17.71
C GLY A 154 -12.97 3.23 -16.56
N GLU A 155 -14.15 3.09 -15.96
CA GLU A 155 -14.62 4.00 -14.90
C GLU A 155 -13.77 3.90 -13.62
N VAL A 156 -13.23 5.02 -13.16
CA VAL A 156 -12.59 5.18 -11.86
C VAL A 156 -13.65 5.46 -10.80
N TYR A 157 -13.57 4.76 -9.65
CA TYR A 157 -14.54 4.86 -8.57
C TYR A 157 -13.91 4.71 -7.17
N LEU A 158 -14.55 5.32 -6.18
CA LEU A 158 -14.17 5.23 -4.76
C LEU A 158 -14.49 3.83 -4.19
N THR A 159 -13.67 3.38 -3.23
CA THR A 159 -13.67 1.98 -2.78
C THR A 159 -14.40 1.74 -1.47
N ASP A 160 -14.48 2.75 -0.59
CA ASP A 160 -15.11 2.62 0.72
C ASP A 160 -15.91 3.89 1.04
N SER A 161 -17.18 3.94 0.63
CA SER A 161 -18.02 5.12 0.88
C SER A 161 -18.24 5.43 2.36
N TRP A 162 -18.02 4.47 3.28
CA TRP A 162 -18.03 4.76 4.71
C TRP A 162 -16.82 5.58 5.11
N ALA A 163 -15.60 5.11 4.80
CA ALA A 163 -14.36 5.82 5.13
C ALA A 163 -14.17 7.12 4.32
N ASP A 164 -14.51 7.08 3.03
CA ASP A 164 -14.25 8.14 2.06
C ASP A 164 -15.17 9.35 2.30
N GLU A 165 -16.49 9.14 2.43
CA GLU A 165 -17.51 10.21 2.34
C GLU A 165 -18.61 10.23 3.41
N GLN A 166 -18.85 9.15 4.18
CA GLN A 166 -20.02 9.06 5.10
C GLN A 166 -19.72 9.10 6.60
N ILE A 167 -18.56 8.64 7.10
CA ILE A 167 -18.30 8.65 8.55
C ILE A 167 -18.26 10.09 9.08
N HIS A 168 -19.01 10.35 10.16
CA HIS A 168 -19.04 11.65 10.84
C HIS A 168 -18.22 11.59 12.13
N TRP A 169 -17.36 12.59 12.34
CA TRP A 169 -16.68 12.84 13.61
C TRP A 169 -17.15 14.16 14.22
N ALA A 170 -18.12 14.08 15.13
CA ALA A 170 -18.75 15.27 15.73
C ALA A 170 -17.79 16.09 16.61
N ASP A 171 -16.77 15.45 17.22
CA ASP A 171 -15.67 16.12 17.90
C ASP A 171 -14.70 16.84 16.93
N ARG A 172 -14.85 16.61 15.63
CA ARG A 172 -14.09 17.23 14.52
C ARG A 172 -14.97 18.10 13.63
N GLY A 173 -16.11 18.54 14.15
CA GLY A 173 -16.98 19.54 13.54
C GLY A 173 -18.06 18.99 12.61
N ASP A 174 -18.07 17.69 12.30
CA ASP A 174 -19.14 17.10 11.48
C ASP A 174 -20.50 17.17 12.20
N SER A 175 -21.57 17.43 11.46
CA SER A 175 -22.91 17.67 11.99
C SER A 175 -23.90 16.66 11.44
N TRP A 176 -24.63 15.99 12.33
CA TRP A 176 -25.70 15.05 11.96
C TRP A 176 -26.99 15.75 11.47
N ASN A 177 -27.02 17.08 11.45
CA ASN A 177 -28.20 17.89 11.16
C ASN A 177 -28.05 18.80 9.93
N ASP A 178 -26.92 18.73 9.20
CA ASP A 178 -26.68 19.62 8.05
C ASP A 178 -27.58 19.22 6.86
N SER A 179 -28.49 20.12 6.48
CA SER A 179 -29.40 19.95 5.34
C SER A 179 -28.67 19.97 4.00
N GLY A 180 -29.17 19.19 3.03
CA GLY A 180 -28.61 19.10 1.68
C GLY A 180 -27.79 17.84 1.47
N ASN A 181 -27.04 17.77 0.37
CA ASN A 181 -26.15 16.67 0.06
C ASN A 181 -24.73 17.02 0.54
N ASN A 182 -24.34 16.57 1.73
CA ASN A 182 -23.12 17.02 2.41
C ASN A 182 -22.02 15.94 2.46
N LEU A 183 -20.77 16.37 2.21
CA LEU A 183 -19.58 15.51 2.30
C LEU A 183 -19.12 15.39 3.75
N TYR A 184 -18.89 14.16 4.20
CA TYR A 184 -18.23 13.83 5.46
C TYR A 184 -16.98 12.98 5.16
N GLY A 185 -16.68 11.99 6.01
CA GLY A 185 -15.58 11.05 5.79
C GLY A 185 -14.20 11.71 5.76
N CYS A 186 -13.21 10.94 5.34
CA CYS A 186 -11.83 11.42 5.29
C CYS A 186 -11.68 12.63 4.36
N PHE A 187 -12.46 12.71 3.28
CA PHE A 187 -12.39 13.85 2.37
C PHE A 187 -12.85 15.16 3.02
N ASN A 188 -13.90 15.18 3.86
CA ASN A 188 -14.24 16.40 4.61
C ASN A 188 -13.16 16.78 5.65
N GLN A 189 -12.56 15.79 6.31
CA GLN A 189 -11.50 16.04 7.28
C GLN A 189 -10.22 16.58 6.61
N PHE A 190 -9.80 16.03 5.47
CA PHE A 190 -8.71 16.61 4.67
C PHE A 190 -9.09 17.96 4.05
N ARG A 191 -10.35 18.22 3.67
CA ARG A 191 -10.83 19.55 3.25
C ARG A 191 -10.59 20.59 4.36
N GLN A 192 -10.94 20.27 5.60
CA GLN A 192 -10.65 21.14 6.75
C GLN A 192 -9.14 21.35 6.98
N LEU A 193 -8.32 20.31 6.78
CA LEU A 193 -6.86 20.42 6.89
C LEU A 193 -6.28 21.30 5.78
N LYS A 194 -6.72 21.15 4.53
CA LYS A 194 -6.35 21.99 3.38
C LYS A 194 -6.70 23.47 3.58
N GLN A 195 -7.88 23.76 4.15
CA GLN A 195 -8.31 25.14 4.44
C GLN A 195 -7.36 25.81 5.46
N LYS A 196 -6.88 25.06 6.45
CA LYS A 196 -5.91 25.53 7.47
C LYS A 196 -4.46 25.58 6.95
N ASN A 197 -4.08 24.61 6.13
CA ASN A 197 -2.72 24.38 5.63
C ASN A 197 -2.67 24.62 4.12
N ARG A 198 -2.48 25.88 3.69
CA ARG A 198 -2.57 26.24 2.26
C ARG A 198 -1.50 25.59 1.38
N HIS A 199 -0.41 25.07 1.93
CA HIS A 199 0.62 24.31 1.20
C HIS A 199 0.29 22.83 0.99
N LEU A 200 -0.69 22.29 1.71
CA LEU A 200 -1.02 20.86 1.73
C LEU A 200 -1.94 20.50 0.55
N LYS A 201 -1.48 19.63 -0.35
CA LYS A 201 -2.30 19.06 -1.43
C LYS A 201 -2.84 17.68 -1.04
N LEU A 202 -4.07 17.36 -1.43
CA LEU A 202 -4.68 16.03 -1.35
C LEU A 202 -4.93 15.50 -2.78
N ILE A 203 -4.41 14.32 -3.08
CA ILE A 203 -4.42 13.71 -4.41
C ILE A 203 -5.11 12.36 -4.29
N ILE A 204 -6.06 12.01 -5.17
CA ILE A 204 -6.57 10.64 -5.22
C ILE A 204 -5.54 9.76 -5.94
N SER A 205 -5.10 8.70 -5.28
CA SER A 205 -4.33 7.64 -5.92
C SER A 205 -5.29 6.56 -6.43
N ILE A 206 -5.09 6.17 -7.69
CA ILE A 206 -5.91 5.20 -8.41
C ILE A 206 -5.05 3.96 -8.64
N GLY A 207 -5.51 2.79 -8.20
CA GLY A 207 -4.79 1.53 -8.36
C GLY A 207 -4.18 0.99 -7.07
N GLY A 208 -2.86 0.87 -7.05
CA GLY A 208 -2.10 0.08 -6.07
C GLY A 208 -2.14 -1.41 -6.41
N TRP A 209 -1.23 -2.19 -5.83
CA TRP A 209 -1.08 -3.64 -6.01
C TRP A 209 -2.39 -4.40 -6.23
N SER A 210 -3.32 -4.31 -5.26
CA SER A 210 -4.59 -5.05 -5.24
C SER A 210 -5.53 -4.78 -6.42
N TYR A 211 -5.42 -3.62 -7.06
CA TYR A 211 -6.30 -3.18 -8.16
C TYR A 211 -5.57 -3.07 -9.50
N SER A 212 -4.25 -3.26 -9.52
CA SER A 212 -3.42 -3.02 -10.71
C SER A 212 -3.75 -3.91 -11.89
N ALA A 213 -4.27 -5.13 -11.65
CA ALA A 213 -4.77 -6.03 -12.69
C ALA A 213 -5.93 -5.44 -13.52
N ASN A 214 -6.64 -4.43 -13.01
CA ASN A 214 -7.74 -3.79 -13.72
C ASN A 214 -7.30 -2.78 -14.77
N PHE A 215 -6.06 -2.23 -14.72
CA PHE A 215 -5.63 -1.19 -15.66
C PHE A 215 -5.61 -1.66 -17.11
N ALA A 216 -4.86 -2.71 -17.45
CA ALA A 216 -4.72 -3.16 -18.84
C ALA A 216 -6.06 -3.38 -19.57
N PRO A 217 -7.10 -4.03 -18.98
CA PRO A 217 -8.43 -4.06 -19.59
C PRO A 217 -9.16 -2.71 -19.50
N ALA A 218 -9.04 -1.93 -18.42
CA ALA A 218 -9.65 -0.61 -18.28
C ALA A 218 -9.08 0.46 -19.22
N THR A 219 -7.86 0.29 -19.75
CA THR A 219 -7.20 1.23 -20.66
C THR A 219 -7.12 0.72 -22.10
N SER A 220 -7.74 -0.43 -22.38
CA SER A 220 -7.55 -1.19 -23.63
C SER A 220 -7.97 -0.48 -24.92
N SER A 221 -8.82 0.55 -24.84
CA SER A 221 -9.31 1.32 -25.99
C SER A 221 -9.38 2.83 -25.68
N PRO A 222 -9.41 3.71 -26.71
CA PRO A 222 -9.46 5.16 -26.51
C PRO A 222 -10.66 5.63 -25.66
N GLU A 223 -11.81 4.99 -25.84
CA GLU A 223 -13.08 5.35 -25.18
C GLU A 223 -12.99 5.04 -23.68
N LYS A 224 -12.43 3.89 -23.30
CA LYS A 224 -12.20 3.56 -21.89
C LYS A 224 -11.15 4.47 -21.26
N ARG A 225 -10.07 4.80 -21.96
CA ARG A 225 -9.06 5.77 -21.48
C ARG A 225 -9.63 7.18 -21.31
N GLN A 226 -10.61 7.55 -22.13
CA GLN A 226 -11.36 8.80 -21.92
C GLN A 226 -12.28 8.71 -20.71
N LYS A 227 -13.09 7.64 -20.59
CA LYS A 227 -13.97 7.39 -19.43
C LYS A 227 -13.20 7.32 -18.11
N PHE A 228 -11.98 6.78 -18.10
CA PHE A 228 -11.04 6.80 -16.97
C PHE A 228 -10.77 8.23 -16.52
N VAL A 229 -10.32 9.07 -17.45
CA VAL A 229 -9.94 10.45 -17.17
C VAL A 229 -11.14 11.30 -16.78
N ASP A 230 -12.27 11.15 -17.45
CA ASP A 230 -13.50 11.90 -17.15
C ASP A 230 -14.02 11.56 -15.74
N SER A 231 -14.00 10.28 -15.34
CA SER A 231 -14.42 9.85 -14.00
C SER A 231 -13.41 10.22 -12.91
N ALA A 232 -12.11 10.12 -13.17
CA ALA A 232 -11.06 10.58 -12.28
C ALA A 232 -11.13 12.11 -12.03
N ILE A 233 -11.35 12.91 -13.07
CA ILE A 233 -11.53 14.37 -12.97
C ILE A 233 -12.84 14.72 -12.28
N ALA A 234 -13.92 13.94 -12.52
CA ALA A 234 -15.15 14.08 -11.76
C ALA A 234 -14.90 13.81 -10.26
N ILE A 235 -14.05 12.86 -9.87
CA ILE A 235 -13.66 12.67 -8.46
C ILE A 235 -12.86 13.88 -7.94
N VAL A 236 -11.93 14.44 -8.73
CA VAL A 236 -11.17 15.65 -8.35
C VAL A 236 -12.07 16.87 -8.10
N GLU A 237 -13.03 17.14 -8.98
CA GLU A 237 -13.98 18.26 -8.81
C GLU A 237 -15.01 17.97 -7.71
N ASN A 238 -15.46 16.72 -7.56
CA ASN A 238 -16.44 16.37 -6.54
C ASN A 238 -15.88 16.32 -5.11
N TYR A 239 -14.68 15.80 -4.87
CA TYR A 239 -14.19 15.52 -3.51
C TYR A 239 -13.16 16.51 -2.98
N GLY A 240 -12.91 17.60 -3.71
CA GLY A 240 -12.10 18.71 -3.21
C GLY A 240 -10.60 18.48 -3.32
N LEU A 241 -10.15 17.81 -4.41
CA LEU A 241 -8.79 17.32 -4.57
C LEU A 241 -7.90 18.26 -5.41
N ASP A 242 -6.59 18.12 -5.28
CA ASP A 242 -5.56 18.91 -5.96
C ASP A 242 -4.89 18.16 -7.12
N GLY A 243 -5.31 16.93 -7.43
CA GLY A 243 -4.77 16.18 -8.56
C GLY A 243 -5.07 14.69 -8.56
N LEU A 244 -4.36 13.97 -9.43
CA LEU A 244 -4.42 12.53 -9.64
C LEU A 244 -3.03 11.88 -9.44
N ASP A 245 -3.01 10.69 -8.87
CA ASP A 245 -1.86 9.79 -8.82
C ASP A 245 -2.27 8.44 -9.41
N LEU A 246 -1.44 7.87 -10.30
CA LEU A 246 -1.71 6.57 -10.94
C LEU A 246 -0.68 5.55 -10.46
N ASP A 247 -1.16 4.54 -9.74
CA ASP A 247 -0.35 3.47 -9.18
C ASP A 247 -0.69 2.15 -9.90
N TRP A 248 -0.04 1.92 -11.04
CA TRP A 248 -0.17 0.68 -11.82
C TRP A 248 1.05 -0.19 -11.59
N GLU A 249 0.84 -1.31 -10.89
CA GLU A 249 1.84 -2.32 -10.56
C GLU A 249 1.63 -3.63 -11.37
N TYR A 250 2.20 -3.81 -12.56
CA TYR A 250 2.98 -2.88 -13.39
C TYR A 250 2.59 -3.07 -14.86
N PRO A 251 2.77 -2.06 -15.74
CA PRO A 251 2.81 -2.30 -17.18
C PRO A 251 3.85 -3.39 -17.52
N THR A 252 3.40 -4.44 -18.18
CA THR A 252 4.20 -5.65 -18.44
C THR A 252 4.82 -5.69 -19.85
N ASN A 253 4.34 -4.83 -20.74
CA ASN A 253 4.71 -4.80 -22.16
C ASN A 253 4.49 -3.42 -22.78
N ASP A 254 5.07 -3.22 -23.97
CA ASP A 254 5.08 -1.97 -24.74
C ASP A 254 3.67 -1.36 -24.95
N LYS A 255 2.68 -2.20 -25.24
CA LYS A 255 1.28 -1.79 -25.44
C LYS A 255 0.63 -1.27 -24.15
N GLU A 256 1.05 -1.76 -22.98
CA GLU A 256 0.58 -1.25 -21.68
C GLU A 256 1.27 0.07 -21.30
N ALA A 257 2.53 0.26 -21.71
CA ALA A 257 3.21 1.54 -21.59
C ALA A 257 2.57 2.63 -22.48
N ASP A 258 2.25 2.32 -23.75
CA ASP A 258 1.47 3.20 -24.64
C ASP A 258 0.14 3.63 -24.01
N GLN A 259 -0.58 2.68 -23.39
CA GLN A 259 -1.85 2.96 -22.72
C GLN A 259 -1.69 3.90 -21.53
N LEU A 260 -0.64 3.73 -20.71
CA LEU A 260 -0.32 4.62 -19.61
C LEU A 260 0.08 6.02 -20.12
N VAL A 261 0.85 6.11 -21.22
CA VAL A 261 1.19 7.40 -21.88
C VAL A 261 -0.08 8.12 -22.33
N ASP A 262 -1.02 7.46 -23.01
CA ASP A 262 -2.26 8.11 -23.47
C ASP A 262 -3.20 8.49 -22.31
N VAL A 263 -3.26 7.70 -21.24
CA VAL A 263 -4.01 8.08 -20.02
C VAL A 263 -3.38 9.32 -19.37
N LEU A 264 -2.06 9.37 -19.20
CA LEU A 264 -1.38 10.53 -18.60
C LEU A 264 -1.54 11.79 -19.46
N ARG A 265 -1.46 11.67 -20.79
CA ARG A 265 -1.74 12.75 -21.75
C ARG A 265 -3.16 13.30 -21.59
N ARG A 266 -4.17 12.42 -21.59
CA ARG A 266 -5.57 12.79 -21.40
C ARG A 266 -5.81 13.41 -20.02
N ALA A 267 -5.22 12.84 -18.97
CA ALA A 267 -5.33 13.32 -17.59
C ALA A 267 -4.77 14.74 -17.44
N ARG A 268 -3.57 15.03 -17.98
CA ARG A 268 -3.00 16.38 -17.99
C ARG A 268 -3.89 17.36 -18.75
N SER A 269 -4.35 17.00 -19.96
CA SER A 269 -5.26 17.84 -20.76
C SER A 269 -6.55 18.17 -19.99
N GLY A 270 -7.18 17.19 -19.35
CA GLY A 270 -8.42 17.38 -18.61
C GLY A 270 -8.23 18.17 -17.30
N LEU A 271 -7.13 17.94 -16.56
CA LEU A 271 -6.78 18.73 -15.38
C LEU A 271 -6.48 20.19 -15.73
N ASN A 272 -5.83 20.45 -16.87
CA ASN A 272 -5.58 21.80 -17.37
C ASN A 272 -6.87 22.48 -17.85
N LYS A 273 -7.78 21.75 -18.51
CA LYS A 273 -9.15 22.22 -18.80
C LYS A 273 -9.94 22.54 -17.51
N LEU A 274 -9.79 21.76 -16.44
CA LEU A 274 -10.38 22.03 -15.13
C LEU A 274 -9.79 23.28 -14.46
N LYS A 275 -8.46 23.47 -14.50
CA LYS A 275 -7.77 24.69 -14.04
C LYS A 275 -8.35 25.94 -14.73
N GLN A 276 -8.44 25.91 -16.05
CA GLN A 276 -8.96 27.00 -16.88
C GLN A 276 -10.44 27.31 -16.58
N LYS A 277 -11.31 26.27 -16.56
CA LYS A 277 -12.74 26.37 -16.19
C LYS A 277 -12.96 27.08 -14.85
N LYS A 278 -12.05 26.91 -13.89
CA LYS A 278 -12.12 27.45 -12.52
C LYS A 278 -11.36 28.76 -12.32
N ASN A 279 -10.59 29.21 -13.32
CA ASN A 279 -9.61 30.31 -13.23
C ASN A 279 -8.59 30.11 -12.09
N ASP A 280 -8.26 28.86 -11.77
CA ASP A 280 -7.30 28.53 -10.71
C ASP A 280 -5.87 28.90 -11.16
N GLN A 281 -5.13 29.53 -10.25
CA GLN A 281 -3.75 29.94 -10.52
C GLN A 281 -2.75 28.80 -10.33
N SER A 282 -3.02 27.89 -9.39
CA SER A 282 -2.17 26.74 -9.08
C SER A 282 -2.33 25.62 -10.13
N PRO A 283 -1.25 24.91 -10.49
CA PRO A 283 -1.33 23.68 -11.28
C PRO A 283 -1.91 22.52 -10.46
N TYR A 284 -2.82 21.78 -11.09
CA TYR A 284 -3.21 20.45 -10.63
C TYR A 284 -2.02 19.47 -10.69
N VAL A 285 -1.91 18.61 -9.68
CA VAL A 285 -0.92 17.52 -9.60
C VAL A 285 -1.32 16.38 -10.55
N LEU A 286 -0.34 15.84 -11.28
CA LEU A 286 -0.46 14.52 -11.91
C LEU A 286 0.83 13.75 -11.64
N THR A 287 0.73 12.61 -10.95
CA THR A 287 1.87 11.76 -10.57
C THR A 287 1.62 10.31 -10.93
N ILE A 288 2.67 9.50 -10.80
CA ILE A 288 2.59 8.04 -10.75
C ILE A 288 3.35 7.54 -9.53
N ALA A 289 2.93 6.41 -8.98
CA ALA A 289 3.85 5.50 -8.30
C ALA A 289 4.61 4.67 -9.34
N ALA A 290 5.92 4.48 -9.14
CA ALA A 290 6.78 3.94 -10.18
C ALA A 290 7.81 2.92 -9.64
N PRO A 291 8.04 1.80 -10.37
CA PRO A 291 8.91 0.73 -9.92
C PRO A 291 10.38 1.14 -9.85
N CYS A 292 11.07 0.71 -8.79
CA CYS A 292 12.53 0.61 -8.74
C CYS A 292 13.08 -0.74 -9.25
N GLY A 293 12.21 -1.63 -9.75
CA GLY A 293 12.59 -2.96 -10.26
C GLY A 293 13.08 -2.96 -11.70
N PRO A 294 14.31 -3.45 -12.02
CA PRO A 294 14.89 -3.38 -13.36
C PRO A 294 14.14 -4.11 -14.49
N ASN A 295 13.21 -5.01 -14.17
CA ASN A 295 12.37 -5.69 -15.17
C ASN A 295 11.07 -4.92 -15.46
N HIS A 296 10.66 -4.01 -14.58
CA HIS A 296 9.43 -3.23 -14.68
C HIS A 296 9.71 -1.83 -15.21
N TYR A 297 10.70 -1.10 -14.65
CA TYR A 297 10.98 0.27 -15.12
C TYR A 297 11.50 0.34 -16.58
N LYS A 298 11.98 -0.77 -17.13
CA LYS A 298 12.40 -0.88 -18.54
C LYS A 298 11.25 -1.11 -19.52
N GLN A 299 10.04 -1.41 -19.03
CA GLN A 299 8.85 -1.44 -19.89
C GLN A 299 8.27 -0.03 -20.10
N LEU A 300 8.62 0.93 -19.24
CA LEU A 300 8.00 2.25 -19.22
C LEU A 300 8.63 3.20 -20.26
N HIS A 301 7.77 3.88 -21.02
CA HIS A 301 8.16 4.97 -21.93
C HIS A 301 8.45 6.26 -21.14
N LEU A 302 9.47 6.22 -20.28
CA LEU A 302 9.71 7.24 -19.25
C LEU A 302 9.81 8.68 -19.80
N LYS A 303 10.42 8.86 -20.97
CA LYS A 303 10.60 10.17 -21.62
C LYS A 303 9.26 10.75 -22.12
N GLU A 304 8.35 9.90 -22.57
CA GLU A 304 7.02 10.24 -23.07
C GLU A 304 6.08 10.54 -21.90
N MET A 305 6.07 9.66 -20.88
CA MET A 305 5.30 9.82 -19.64
C MET A 305 5.67 11.12 -18.91
N THR A 306 6.96 11.42 -18.78
CA THR A 306 7.48 12.58 -18.02
C THR A 306 7.00 13.94 -18.55
N ARG A 307 6.54 14.03 -19.80
CA ARG A 307 6.00 15.30 -20.36
C ARG A 307 4.76 15.77 -19.61
N TYR A 308 3.94 14.83 -19.12
CA TYR A 308 2.63 15.12 -18.51
C TYR A 308 2.68 15.18 -16.97
N LEU A 309 3.70 14.59 -16.36
CA LEU A 309 3.81 14.43 -14.90
C LEU A 309 4.34 15.69 -14.21
N SER A 310 3.76 16.01 -13.05
CA SER A 310 4.31 16.99 -12.11
C SER A 310 5.59 16.44 -11.45
N PHE A 311 5.56 15.16 -11.05
CA PHE A 311 6.70 14.37 -10.58
C PHE A 311 6.37 12.86 -10.58
N ILE A 312 7.35 12.03 -10.24
CA ILE A 312 7.28 10.56 -10.17
C ILE A 312 7.62 10.14 -8.73
N ASN A 313 6.73 9.35 -8.10
CA ASN A 313 6.98 8.71 -6.81
C ASN A 313 7.71 7.37 -7.04
N LEU A 314 9.03 7.33 -6.86
CA LEU A 314 9.80 6.09 -6.95
C LEU A 314 9.51 5.20 -5.74
N MET A 315 8.92 4.02 -5.94
CA MET A 315 8.70 3.02 -4.90
C MET A 315 10.03 2.33 -4.56
N ALA A 316 10.83 3.01 -3.74
CA ALA A 316 12.19 2.61 -3.39
C ALA A 316 12.27 1.75 -2.11
N TYR A 317 11.33 0.80 -2.03
CA TYR A 317 11.13 -0.19 -0.98
C TYR A 317 10.70 -1.53 -1.61
N ASP A 318 10.41 -2.54 -0.80
CA ASP A 318 10.04 -3.90 -1.23
C ASP A 318 11.06 -4.59 -2.16
N TYR A 319 12.34 -4.26 -1.99
CA TYR A 319 13.47 -4.92 -2.67
C TYR A 319 13.77 -6.33 -2.15
N ALA A 320 13.20 -6.71 -1.00
CA ALA A 320 13.37 -8.03 -0.39
C ALA A 320 12.13 -8.43 0.41
N GLY A 321 11.64 -9.65 0.23
CA GLY A 321 10.40 -10.12 0.87
C GLY A 321 10.14 -11.61 0.76
N SER A 322 8.88 -12.02 0.92
CA SER A 322 8.44 -13.42 1.00
C SER A 322 8.55 -14.22 -0.31
N TRP A 323 8.81 -13.52 -1.42
CA TRP A 323 9.08 -14.06 -2.75
C TRP A 323 10.56 -14.46 -2.94
N ASP A 324 11.46 -14.02 -2.06
CA ASP A 324 12.89 -14.30 -2.15
C ASP A 324 13.27 -15.64 -1.52
N THR A 325 14.47 -16.14 -1.86
CA THR A 325 15.06 -17.36 -1.26
C THR A 325 15.99 -17.06 -0.09
N LEU A 326 16.50 -15.84 0.00
CA LEU A 326 17.38 -15.34 1.06
C LEU A 326 16.78 -14.08 1.67
N SER A 327 17.13 -13.78 2.92
CA SER A 327 16.84 -12.48 3.55
C SER A 327 17.64 -11.36 2.89
N GLY A 328 17.04 -10.17 2.72
CA GLY A 328 17.69 -9.02 2.06
C GLY A 328 17.48 -7.70 2.80
N HIS A 329 17.91 -6.60 2.18
CA HIS A 329 17.47 -5.26 2.56
C HIS A 329 16.25 -4.91 1.72
N GLN A 330 15.17 -4.41 2.33
CA GLN A 330 13.98 -4.05 1.56
C GLN A 330 14.09 -2.69 0.84
N ALA A 331 15.05 -1.84 1.20
CA ALA A 331 15.09 -0.43 0.76
C ALA A 331 16.52 0.15 0.78
N ASN A 332 17.53 -0.61 0.33
CA ASN A 332 18.92 -0.14 0.28
C ASN A 332 19.15 0.92 -0.83
N LEU A 333 19.80 2.02 -0.47
CA LEU A 333 20.19 3.07 -1.43
C LEU A 333 21.19 2.55 -2.47
N HIS A 334 22.13 1.72 -2.05
CA HIS A 334 23.21 1.18 -2.86
C HIS A 334 23.25 -0.35 -2.78
N LEU A 335 23.79 -0.99 -3.81
CA LEU A 335 24.10 -2.42 -3.79
C LEU A 335 25.22 -2.71 -2.76
N THR A 336 25.12 -3.83 -2.04
CA THR A 336 26.24 -4.35 -1.22
C THR A 336 27.31 -4.97 -2.11
N ASN A 337 28.44 -5.41 -1.52
CA ASN A 337 29.39 -6.29 -2.19
C ASN A 337 28.98 -7.78 -2.17
N SER A 338 27.73 -8.11 -1.79
CA SER A 338 27.22 -9.48 -1.66
C SER A 338 26.04 -9.70 -2.61
N SER A 339 26.23 -10.55 -3.62
CA SER A 339 25.15 -10.99 -4.52
C SER A 339 24.01 -11.72 -3.79
N ALA A 340 24.30 -12.30 -2.62
CA ALA A 340 23.31 -12.96 -1.77
C ALA A 340 22.36 -11.98 -1.05
N VAL A 341 22.77 -10.72 -0.84
CA VAL A 341 21.89 -9.64 -0.34
C VAL A 341 21.21 -8.92 -1.51
N ASN A 342 21.94 -8.73 -2.61
CA ASN A 342 21.49 -8.02 -3.81
C ASN A 342 20.59 -8.86 -4.73
N GLN A 343 19.61 -9.60 -4.19
CA GLN A 343 18.61 -10.29 -5.00
C GLN A 343 17.92 -9.30 -5.96
N GLY A 344 17.65 -9.72 -7.20
CA GLY A 344 17.11 -8.84 -8.27
C GLY A 344 18.00 -7.67 -8.72
N ASN A 345 19.16 -7.44 -8.10
CA ASN A 345 19.99 -6.22 -8.25
C ASN A 345 19.25 -4.90 -7.91
N PHE A 346 18.31 -4.94 -6.96
CA PHE A 346 17.59 -3.73 -6.54
C PHE A 346 18.47 -2.78 -5.71
N SER A 347 18.48 -1.50 -6.09
CA SER A 347 18.92 -0.40 -5.22
C SER A 347 18.35 0.93 -5.69
N THR A 348 18.10 1.86 -4.77
CA THR A 348 17.48 3.16 -5.11
C THR A 348 18.34 3.98 -6.05
N ALA A 349 19.67 3.95 -5.88
CA ALA A 349 20.60 4.68 -6.75
C ALA A 349 20.57 4.16 -8.19
N ALA A 350 20.56 2.84 -8.40
CA ALA A 350 20.49 2.26 -9.74
C ALA A 350 19.16 2.59 -10.46
N ALA A 351 18.05 2.68 -9.72
CA ALA A 351 16.78 3.15 -10.26
C ALA A 351 16.85 4.64 -10.64
N VAL A 352 17.32 5.52 -9.73
CA VAL A 352 17.50 6.97 -10.01
C VAL A 352 18.40 7.21 -11.23
N GLU A 353 19.54 6.52 -11.29
CA GLU A 353 20.49 6.58 -12.42
C GLU A 353 19.84 6.12 -13.73
N TYR A 354 19.01 5.07 -13.71
CA TYR A 354 18.28 4.64 -14.91
C TYR A 354 17.24 5.68 -15.36
N TYR A 355 16.39 6.19 -14.46
CA TYR A 355 15.37 7.19 -14.83
C TYR A 355 16.04 8.45 -15.41
N MET A 356 17.12 8.93 -14.78
CA MET A 356 17.90 10.05 -15.30
C MET A 356 18.54 9.74 -16.67
N SER A 357 18.99 8.50 -16.92
CA SER A 357 19.47 8.08 -18.25
C SER A 357 18.38 8.13 -19.33
N GLN A 358 17.11 7.95 -18.96
CA GLN A 358 15.95 8.06 -19.85
C GLN A 358 15.42 9.52 -19.97
N SER A 359 16.29 10.50 -19.71
CA SER A 359 15.99 11.95 -19.78
C SER A 359 14.96 12.46 -18.76
N VAL A 360 14.65 11.69 -17.71
CA VAL A 360 13.78 12.16 -16.62
C VAL A 360 14.55 13.19 -15.78
N PRO A 361 14.05 14.42 -15.57
CA PRO A 361 14.73 15.39 -14.72
C PRO A 361 14.90 14.88 -13.29
N ALA A 362 16.10 15.05 -12.72
CA ALA A 362 16.39 14.73 -11.33
C ALA A 362 15.34 15.33 -10.37
N SER A 363 15.01 16.61 -10.57
CA SER A 363 14.04 17.36 -9.76
C SER A 363 12.59 16.85 -9.82
N SER A 364 12.25 15.93 -10.73
CA SER A 364 10.93 15.28 -10.80
C SER A 364 10.93 13.85 -10.26
N LEU A 365 12.03 13.37 -9.67
CA LEU A 365 12.11 12.08 -8.99
C LEU A 365 11.96 12.27 -7.47
N VAL A 366 10.85 11.79 -6.91
CA VAL A 366 10.57 11.78 -5.46
C VAL A 366 10.85 10.38 -4.93
N VAL A 367 11.69 10.25 -3.90
CA VAL A 367 12.14 8.94 -3.41
C VAL A 367 11.23 8.44 -2.29
N GLY A 368 10.51 7.36 -2.57
CA GLY A 368 9.70 6.63 -1.59
C GLY A 368 10.55 5.92 -0.53
N MET A 369 10.08 5.89 0.71
CA MET A 369 10.69 5.15 1.82
C MET A 369 9.61 4.42 2.63
N PRO A 370 9.92 3.26 3.23
CA PRO A 370 8.96 2.46 3.97
C PRO A 370 8.82 2.94 5.43
N LEU A 371 7.58 3.12 5.89
CA LEU A 371 7.22 3.27 7.31
C LEU A 371 6.89 1.92 7.96
N TYR A 372 7.54 0.86 7.50
CA TYR A 372 7.36 -0.52 7.94
C TYR A 372 8.66 -1.32 7.79
N GLY A 373 8.71 -2.50 8.42
CA GLY A 373 9.76 -3.48 8.28
C GLY A 373 9.25 -4.80 7.69
N ARG A 374 10.02 -5.39 6.77
CA ARG A 374 9.80 -6.76 6.27
C ARG A 374 10.66 -7.76 7.02
N SER A 375 10.08 -8.90 7.38
CA SER A 375 10.68 -9.86 8.31
C SER A 375 10.88 -11.26 7.74
N PHE A 376 11.91 -11.95 8.26
CA PHE A 376 12.37 -13.27 7.87
C PHE A 376 12.68 -14.08 9.14
N LEU A 377 12.00 -15.21 9.36
CA LEU A 377 12.24 -16.11 10.50
C LEU A 377 13.28 -17.19 10.19
N ASN A 378 13.83 -17.80 11.23
CA ASN A 378 14.76 -18.94 11.14
C ASN A 378 15.98 -18.65 10.23
N THR A 379 16.41 -17.39 10.17
CA THR A 379 17.55 -16.95 9.37
C THR A 379 18.77 -16.70 10.24
N LYS A 380 19.98 -16.83 9.67
CA LYS A 380 21.24 -16.59 10.39
C LYS A 380 21.71 -15.12 10.35
N GLY A 381 20.98 -14.26 9.63
CA GLY A 381 21.37 -12.88 9.34
C GLY A 381 21.03 -12.52 7.89
N ILE A 382 21.41 -11.31 7.47
CA ILE A 382 21.10 -10.82 6.11
C ILE A 382 21.88 -11.57 5.02
N GLY A 383 21.27 -11.78 3.85
CA GLY A 383 21.85 -12.53 2.74
C GLY A 383 21.96 -14.02 3.02
N GLN A 384 21.11 -14.56 3.90
CA GLN A 384 21.08 -15.99 4.27
C GLN A 384 19.69 -16.56 4.05
N ALA A 385 19.60 -17.87 3.86
CA ALA A 385 18.32 -18.56 3.80
C ALA A 385 17.49 -18.31 5.08
N TYR A 386 16.18 -18.37 4.93
CA TYR A 386 15.18 -18.17 5.98
C TYR A 386 14.08 -19.23 5.84
N ASN A 387 13.20 -19.34 6.84
CA ASN A 387 12.02 -20.20 6.76
C ASN A 387 10.87 -19.58 7.56
N GLY A 388 9.82 -19.14 6.85
CA GLY A 388 8.69 -18.43 7.43
C GLY A 388 8.95 -16.93 7.66
N LEU A 389 7.87 -16.22 8.01
CA LEU A 389 7.82 -14.77 8.18
C LEU A 389 7.36 -14.44 9.60
N GLY A 390 7.66 -13.25 10.10
CA GLY A 390 7.11 -12.75 11.36
C GLY A 390 5.58 -12.65 11.32
N GLN A 391 4.94 -12.50 12.49
CA GLN A 391 3.47 -12.37 12.54
C GLN A 391 2.96 -11.08 11.89
N GLY A 392 3.78 -10.03 11.90
CA GLY A 392 3.40 -8.68 11.48
C GLY A 392 2.51 -7.97 12.50
N ASN A 393 2.08 -6.74 12.16
CA ASN A 393 1.02 -6.04 12.91
C ASN A 393 -0.35 -6.20 12.26
N TRP A 394 -0.40 -6.25 10.92
CA TRP A 394 -1.63 -6.33 10.13
C TRP A 394 -1.61 -7.51 9.15
N GLU A 395 -0.42 -7.86 8.65
CA GLU A 395 -0.20 -8.84 7.59
C GLU A 395 1.08 -9.64 7.87
N PRO A 396 1.11 -10.97 7.64
CA PRO A 396 2.29 -11.78 7.87
C PRO A 396 3.55 -11.22 7.20
N GLY A 397 4.62 -11.09 7.98
CA GLY A 397 5.90 -10.56 7.55
C GLY A 397 6.08 -9.04 7.71
N ILE A 398 5.02 -8.25 7.90
CA ILE A 398 5.06 -6.77 7.85
C ILE A 398 4.75 -6.13 9.22
N TYR A 399 5.71 -5.38 9.75
CA TYR A 399 5.57 -4.64 11.01
C TYR A 399 5.67 -3.13 10.80
N ASP A 400 4.77 -2.34 11.40
CA ASP A 400 4.79 -0.87 11.34
C ASP A 400 6.07 -0.32 11.99
N TYR A 401 6.70 0.69 11.40
CA TYR A 401 7.94 1.30 11.93
C TYR A 401 7.80 1.77 13.38
N LYS A 402 6.61 2.23 13.77
CA LYS A 402 6.28 2.61 15.16
C LYS A 402 6.46 1.50 16.20
N THR A 403 6.48 0.24 15.79
CA THR A 403 6.70 -0.94 16.66
C THR A 403 8.14 -1.46 16.67
N ILE A 404 9.04 -0.85 15.89
CA ILE A 404 10.43 -1.30 15.69
C ILE A 404 11.41 -0.31 16.38
N PRO A 405 12.48 -0.75 17.08
CA PRO A 405 12.90 -2.14 17.30
C PRO A 405 12.05 -2.87 18.34
N MET A 406 11.98 -4.20 18.20
CA MET A 406 11.37 -5.07 19.20
C MET A 406 12.33 -5.40 20.35
N ASP A 407 11.78 -5.81 21.48
CA ASP A 407 12.54 -6.27 22.64
C ASP A 407 13.56 -7.37 22.28
N ASN A 408 14.76 -7.24 22.82
CA ASN A 408 15.91 -8.14 22.60
C ASN A 408 16.45 -8.20 21.16
N ALA A 409 15.88 -7.45 20.21
CA ALA A 409 16.37 -7.40 18.83
C ALA A 409 17.54 -6.40 18.70
N LYS A 410 18.69 -6.87 18.20
CA LYS A 410 19.88 -6.03 17.97
C LYS A 410 19.77 -5.28 16.64
N LEU A 411 19.82 -3.95 16.67
CA LEU A 411 19.95 -3.11 15.47
C LEU A 411 21.32 -3.29 14.79
N VAL A 412 21.30 -3.38 13.46
CA VAL A 412 22.45 -3.35 12.56
C VAL A 412 22.16 -2.36 11.43
N GLU A 413 23.09 -1.44 11.19
CA GLU A 413 23.00 -0.43 10.12
C GLU A 413 24.14 -0.66 9.11
N ASP A 414 23.83 -1.15 7.91
CA ASP A 414 24.79 -1.19 6.80
C ASP A 414 24.82 0.19 6.12
N MET A 415 25.75 1.02 6.56
CA MET A 415 25.98 2.36 6.00
C MET A 415 26.77 2.37 4.69
N LYS A 416 27.12 1.21 4.11
CA LYS A 416 27.58 1.10 2.71
C LYS A 416 26.38 0.94 1.78
N ALA A 417 25.47 0.03 2.11
CA ALA A 417 24.19 -0.13 1.41
C ALA A 417 23.23 1.04 1.66
N VAL A 418 23.39 1.71 2.81
CA VAL A 418 22.38 2.58 3.44
C VAL A 418 21.05 1.83 3.58
N GLY A 419 21.13 0.69 4.26
CA GLY A 419 19.99 -0.12 4.70
C GLY A 419 20.19 -0.56 6.14
N ALA A 420 19.11 -0.92 6.84
CA ALA A 420 19.19 -1.40 8.21
C ALA A 420 18.32 -2.64 8.43
N TYR A 421 18.59 -3.33 9.53
CA TYR A 421 17.74 -4.38 10.07
C TYR A 421 17.96 -4.55 11.57
N THR A 422 16.95 -5.07 12.26
CA THR A 422 17.10 -5.67 13.59
C THR A 422 17.18 -7.18 13.47
N TYR A 423 18.01 -7.83 14.30
CA TYR A 423 18.06 -9.29 14.40
C TYR A 423 17.94 -9.74 15.85
N ASN A 424 16.97 -10.61 16.13
CA ASN A 424 16.76 -11.22 17.43
C ASN A 424 17.31 -12.67 17.41
N PRO A 425 18.38 -12.98 18.18
CA PRO A 425 19.00 -14.29 18.16
C PRO A 425 18.19 -15.39 18.86
N SER A 426 17.18 -15.03 19.67
CA SER A 426 16.37 -15.99 20.44
C SER A 426 15.25 -16.63 19.62
N ASN A 427 14.71 -15.93 18.60
CA ASN A 427 13.73 -16.47 17.66
C ASN A 427 14.24 -16.51 16.19
N GLN A 428 15.48 -16.08 15.95
CA GLN A 428 16.12 -16.01 14.62
C GLN A 428 15.34 -15.15 13.62
N GLU A 429 14.69 -14.09 14.12
CA GLU A 429 13.95 -13.12 13.32
C GLU A 429 14.87 -11.96 12.89
N LEU A 430 14.95 -11.74 11.58
CA LEU A 430 15.48 -10.52 11.00
C LEU A 430 14.32 -9.64 10.53
N ILE A 431 14.37 -8.34 10.79
CA ILE A 431 13.40 -7.35 10.27
C ILE A 431 14.18 -6.20 9.62
N THR A 432 14.03 -5.98 8.32
CA THR A 432 14.70 -4.89 7.58
C THR A 432 13.76 -3.71 7.38
N PHE A 433 14.24 -2.50 7.66
CA PHE A 433 13.47 -1.23 7.71
C PHE A 433 14.41 -0.03 7.63
N ASP A 434 13.88 1.20 7.57
CA ASP A 434 14.67 2.44 7.63
C ASP A 434 14.81 2.99 9.06
N THR A 435 15.99 3.53 9.39
CA THR A 435 16.27 4.21 10.66
C THR A 435 16.44 5.71 10.45
N PRO A 436 16.38 6.53 11.52
CA PRO A 436 16.78 7.92 11.45
C PRO A 436 18.19 8.16 10.83
N ASN A 437 19.10 7.18 10.86
CA ASN A 437 20.40 7.29 10.20
C ASN A 437 20.35 6.95 8.70
N THR A 438 19.64 5.90 8.28
CA THR A 438 19.50 5.62 6.84
C THR A 438 18.72 6.73 6.15
N VAL A 439 17.66 7.25 6.77
CA VAL A 439 16.89 8.42 6.29
C VAL A 439 17.79 9.66 6.18
N ARG A 440 18.63 9.96 7.20
CA ARG A 440 19.62 11.04 7.11
C ARG A 440 20.59 10.89 5.92
N ARG A 441 20.94 9.67 5.54
CA ARG A 441 21.81 9.39 4.37
C ARG A 441 21.05 9.45 3.05
N LYS A 442 19.80 8.95 3.01
CA LYS A 442 18.91 9.03 1.83
C LYS A 442 18.54 10.47 1.50
N VAL A 443 18.17 11.30 2.47
CA VAL A 443 17.94 12.73 2.23
C VAL A 443 19.21 13.44 1.74
N LYS A 444 20.37 13.14 2.32
CA LYS A 444 21.65 13.68 1.81
C LYS A 444 21.99 13.23 0.38
N TYR A 445 21.52 12.05 -0.05
CA TYR A 445 21.63 11.61 -1.44
C TYR A 445 20.64 12.37 -2.36
N ILE A 446 19.41 12.60 -1.89
CA ILE A 446 18.37 13.40 -2.57
C ILE A 446 18.88 14.82 -2.82
N GLU A 447 19.40 15.49 -1.78
CA GLU A 447 20.03 16.82 -1.90
C GLU A 447 21.21 16.81 -2.90
N LYS A 448 22.13 15.85 -2.76
CA LYS A 448 23.35 15.78 -3.58
C LYS A 448 23.08 15.63 -5.08
N HIS A 449 22.01 14.95 -5.45
CA HIS A 449 21.66 14.71 -6.86
C HIS A 449 20.52 15.61 -7.37
N GLY A 450 20.05 16.56 -6.54
CA GLY A 450 18.98 17.50 -6.91
C GLY A 450 17.64 16.81 -7.15
N LEU A 451 17.34 15.75 -6.39
CA LEU A 451 16.09 15.00 -6.52
C LEU A 451 14.90 15.77 -5.95
N GLY A 452 13.69 15.48 -6.43
CA GLY A 452 12.47 16.24 -6.14
C GLY A 452 12.01 16.19 -4.67
N GLY A 453 12.39 15.16 -3.91
CA GLY A 453 12.08 15.06 -2.48
C GLY A 453 11.84 13.64 -1.99
N VAL A 454 10.98 13.49 -0.97
CA VAL A 454 10.63 12.21 -0.32
C VAL A 454 9.14 11.88 -0.41
N MET A 455 8.85 10.58 -0.47
CA MET A 455 7.50 9.99 -0.34
C MET A 455 7.54 8.89 0.74
N TRP A 456 6.41 8.61 1.38
CA TRP A 456 6.31 7.60 2.45
C TRP A 456 5.09 6.69 2.31
N TRP A 457 5.31 5.38 2.28
CA TRP A 457 4.27 4.34 2.41
C TRP A 457 4.33 3.70 3.81
N GLU A 458 3.31 3.78 4.67
CA GLU A 458 2.13 4.65 4.64
C GLU A 458 1.97 5.36 6.00
N SER A 459 1.21 6.46 6.03
CA SER A 459 1.27 7.45 7.12
C SER A 459 0.97 6.90 8.51
N SER A 460 0.21 5.80 8.63
CA SER A 460 -0.09 5.16 9.91
C SER A 460 1.13 4.49 10.54
N GLY A 461 2.16 4.16 9.75
CA GLY A 461 3.34 3.41 10.19
C GLY A 461 4.38 4.21 10.99
N ASP A 462 4.41 5.54 10.87
CA ASP A 462 5.41 6.39 11.53
C ASP A 462 5.18 6.55 13.05
N LYS A 463 6.22 6.97 13.76
CA LYS A 463 6.15 7.29 15.19
C LYS A 463 5.56 8.69 15.37
N GLN A 464 4.37 8.77 15.94
CA GLN A 464 3.79 10.06 16.33
C GLN A 464 4.70 10.78 17.35
N ASN A 465 4.82 12.11 17.18
CA ASN A 465 5.25 13.08 18.20
C ASN A 465 6.50 12.71 19.05
N SER A 466 7.54 12.15 18.43
CA SER A 466 8.77 11.73 19.12
C SER A 466 10.02 11.86 18.26
N ASP A 467 11.21 11.86 18.89
CA ASP A 467 12.52 12.00 18.24
C ASP A 467 12.86 10.88 17.23
N GLY A 468 12.02 9.83 17.14
CA GLY A 468 12.13 8.75 16.17
C GLY A 468 11.30 8.93 14.89
N ALA A 469 10.44 9.95 14.79
CA ALA A 469 9.54 10.16 13.66
C ALA A 469 10.30 10.41 12.35
N LEU A 470 10.01 9.64 11.30
CA LEU A 470 10.75 9.68 10.03
C LEU A 470 10.24 10.75 9.06
N ILE A 471 8.93 10.99 8.98
CA ILE A 471 8.36 12.05 8.12
C ILE A 471 8.88 13.43 8.58
N PRO A 472 8.77 13.83 9.86
CA PRO A 472 9.23 15.15 10.32
C PRO A 472 10.75 15.29 10.27
N LEU A 473 11.50 14.20 10.46
CA LEU A 473 12.95 14.17 10.29
C LEU A 473 13.34 14.48 8.84
N ALA A 474 12.74 13.80 7.86
CA ALA A 474 13.05 14.03 6.46
C ALA A 474 12.61 15.42 5.98
N ALA A 475 11.43 15.88 6.41
CA ALA A 475 10.95 17.24 6.17
C ALA A 475 11.94 18.31 6.66
N LYS A 476 12.42 18.17 7.91
CA LYS A 476 13.42 19.06 8.51
C LYS A 476 14.76 19.04 7.78
N LEU A 477 15.17 17.89 7.22
CA LEU A 477 16.41 17.74 6.48
C LEU A 477 16.33 18.34 5.06
N LEU A 478 15.18 18.26 4.39
CA LEU A 478 14.95 18.87 3.07
C LEU A 478 14.91 20.41 3.09
N GLY A 479 14.75 21.03 4.26
CA GLY A 479 14.75 22.48 4.41
C GLY A 479 13.51 23.15 3.82
N LYS A 480 13.62 23.75 2.61
CA LYS A 480 12.49 24.45 1.99
C LYS A 480 11.57 23.45 1.27
N LEU A 481 10.47 23.09 1.92
CA LEU A 481 9.40 22.29 1.33
C LEU A 481 8.58 23.09 0.29
N ASP A 482 7.90 22.38 -0.60
CA ASP A 482 7.00 22.96 -1.59
C ASP A 482 5.81 23.68 -0.93
N SER A 483 5.79 25.00 -1.08
CA SER A 483 4.74 25.91 -0.60
C SER A 483 3.78 26.38 -1.70
N THR A 484 3.69 25.66 -2.83
CA THR A 484 2.67 25.90 -3.86
C THR A 484 1.26 25.78 -3.26
N PRO A 485 0.39 26.82 -3.37
CA PRO A 485 -0.94 26.80 -2.77
C PRO A 485 -1.85 25.69 -3.31
N ASN A 486 -2.67 25.14 -2.42
CA ASN A 486 -3.71 24.18 -2.76
C ASN A 486 -4.98 24.83 -3.34
N HIS A 487 -5.79 24.04 -4.02
CA HIS A 487 -7.09 24.43 -4.55
C HIS A 487 -8.14 24.34 -3.42
N LEU A 488 -8.96 25.38 -3.26
CA LEU A 488 -10.07 25.40 -2.31
C LEU A 488 -11.45 25.64 -2.96
N SER A 489 -11.51 26.14 -4.20
CA SER A 489 -12.78 26.37 -4.91
C SER A 489 -13.21 25.12 -5.66
N TYR A 490 -14.45 24.66 -5.49
CA TYR A 490 -14.98 23.45 -6.17
C TYR A 490 -16.47 23.63 -6.58
N PRO A 491 -16.79 24.63 -7.42
CA PRO A 491 -18.17 25.04 -7.70
C PRO A 491 -19.00 23.99 -8.45
N GLY A 492 -18.35 23.03 -9.14
CA GLY A 492 -19.00 21.91 -9.81
C GLY A 492 -19.23 20.67 -8.95
N SER A 493 -18.86 20.67 -7.66
CA SER A 493 -19.06 19.52 -6.78
C SER A 493 -20.54 19.20 -6.57
N LYS A 494 -20.86 17.90 -6.45
CA LYS A 494 -22.15 17.37 -6.00
C LYS A 494 -22.45 17.65 -4.52
N TRP A 495 -21.47 18.06 -3.72
CA TRP A 495 -21.61 18.25 -2.27
C TRP A 495 -21.77 19.73 -1.90
N ASP A 496 -22.86 20.07 -1.23
CA ASP A 496 -23.25 21.45 -0.93
C ASP A 496 -22.26 22.16 0.01
N ASN A 497 -21.79 21.48 1.07
CA ASN A 497 -20.80 22.02 2.01
C ASN A 497 -19.39 22.25 1.41
N LEU A 498 -18.98 21.48 0.39
CA LEU A 498 -17.74 21.72 -0.35
C LEU A 498 -17.94 22.82 -1.40
N LYS A 499 -19.04 22.77 -2.17
CA LYS A 499 -19.38 23.70 -3.26
C LYS A 499 -19.54 25.15 -2.78
N SER A 500 -20.20 25.33 -1.63
CA SER A 500 -20.34 26.63 -0.95
C SER A 500 -19.07 27.11 -0.26
N ASN A 501 -18.07 26.23 -0.10
CA ASN A 501 -16.87 26.42 0.70
C ASN A 501 -17.14 26.75 2.18
N HIS A 502 -18.36 26.51 2.68
CA HIS A 502 -18.67 26.73 4.08
C HIS A 502 -17.83 25.80 4.98
N PRO A 503 -17.24 26.31 6.09
CA PRO A 503 -16.80 25.43 7.16
C PRO A 503 -18.02 24.65 7.69
N PRO A 504 -17.85 23.42 8.18
CA PRO A 504 -18.96 22.66 8.75
C PRO A 504 -19.55 23.41 9.95
N SER A 505 -20.86 23.24 10.17
CA SER A 505 -21.74 24.20 10.85
C SER A 505 -21.41 24.55 12.31
N ASN A 506 -20.52 23.78 12.96
CA ASN A 506 -20.13 23.95 14.36
C ASN A 506 -18.79 24.69 14.58
N SER A 507 -18.28 25.47 13.61
CA SER A 507 -16.99 26.16 13.72
C SER A 507 -16.97 27.40 14.66
N SER A 508 -17.78 27.42 15.71
CA SER A 508 -17.94 28.53 16.67
C SER A 508 -16.95 28.48 17.86
N VAL A 509 -15.71 28.05 17.62
CA VAL A 509 -14.62 28.10 18.61
C VAL A 509 -13.75 29.33 18.35
N THR A 510 -14.13 30.45 18.97
CA THR A 510 -13.35 31.69 18.96
C THR A 510 -11.96 31.47 19.59
N PRO A 511 -10.85 31.95 18.98
CA PRO A 511 -9.52 31.80 19.56
C PRO A 511 -9.32 32.74 20.76
N SER A 512 -9.66 32.28 21.96
CA SER A 512 -9.25 32.92 23.21
C SER A 512 -7.75 32.77 23.40
N GLY A 513 -7.00 33.85 23.22
CA GLY A 513 -5.55 33.84 23.24
C GLY A 513 -4.93 33.62 24.63
N GLY A 514 -3.64 33.29 24.64
CA GLY A 514 -2.82 33.26 25.86
C GLY A 514 -2.37 31.86 26.31
N TYR A 515 -1.54 31.19 25.51
CA TYR A 515 -0.73 30.08 26.00
C TYR A 515 0.28 30.58 27.06
N ARG A 516 -0.14 30.59 28.33
CA ARG A 516 0.74 30.82 29.47
C ARG A 516 0.96 29.49 30.18
N ALA A 517 2.13 28.89 29.95
CA ALA A 517 2.46 27.58 30.50
C ALA A 517 2.45 27.60 32.04
N HIS A 518 1.58 26.79 32.65
CA HIS A 518 1.65 26.48 34.08
C HIS A 518 1.62 24.98 34.31
N ASN A 519 2.75 24.49 34.83
CA ASN A 519 2.98 23.13 35.28
C ASN A 519 2.22 22.87 36.59
N GLN A 520 1.43 21.79 36.68
CA GLN A 520 1.21 21.11 37.96
C GLN A 520 0.64 19.69 37.85
N HIS A 521 1.13 18.80 38.71
CA HIS A 521 0.44 17.55 39.05
C HIS A 521 -0.84 17.84 39.84
N ARG A 522 -1.95 17.19 39.48
CA ARG A 522 -2.80 16.51 40.49
C ARG A 522 -3.71 15.47 39.87
N ALA A 523 -3.69 14.26 40.42
CA ALA A 523 -4.69 13.25 40.12
C ALA A 523 -5.95 13.51 40.97
N HIS A 524 -7.12 13.46 40.35
CA HIS A 524 -8.38 13.27 41.06
C HIS A 524 -9.20 12.17 40.37
N LYS A 525 -9.61 11.16 41.15
CA LYS A 525 -10.57 10.15 40.72
C LYS A 525 -11.98 10.70 40.86
N THR A 526 -12.77 10.62 39.80
CA THR A 526 -14.24 10.71 39.87
C THR A 526 -14.83 9.55 39.07
N HIS A 527 -15.54 8.65 39.76
CA HIS A 527 -16.24 7.55 39.09
C HIS A 527 -17.55 8.06 38.49
N HIS A 528 -17.72 7.93 37.18
CA HIS A 528 -19.03 7.90 36.55
C HIS A 528 -19.24 6.56 35.85
N LYS A 529 -20.31 5.86 36.25
CA LYS A 529 -20.79 4.66 35.56
C LYS A 529 -21.62 5.11 34.36
N HIS A 530 -21.30 4.65 33.17
CA HIS A 530 -22.21 4.69 32.02
C HIS A 530 -22.47 3.27 31.53
N SER A 531 -23.74 2.98 31.23
CA SER A 531 -24.21 1.68 30.79
C SER A 531 -24.02 1.54 29.29
N VAL A 532 -23.11 0.67 28.86
CA VAL A 532 -22.87 0.41 27.44
C VAL A 532 -23.95 -0.53 26.91
N HIS A 533 -24.89 -0.02 26.11
CA HIS A 533 -25.77 -0.86 25.31
C HIS A 533 -24.98 -1.48 24.15
N HIS A 534 -24.76 -2.80 24.20
CA HIS A 534 -24.16 -3.54 23.09
C HIS A 534 -25.09 -3.58 21.87
N HIS A 535 -24.80 -2.77 20.85
CA HIS A 535 -25.24 -3.07 19.49
C HIS A 535 -24.27 -4.09 18.87
N LYS A 536 -24.80 -5.23 18.44
CA LYS A 536 -24.00 -6.25 17.72
C LYS A 536 -23.76 -5.80 16.29
N VAL A 537 -22.65 -5.11 16.06
CA VAL A 537 -22.11 -4.93 14.70
C VAL A 537 -21.75 -6.31 14.15
N LYS A 538 -22.32 -6.68 13.00
CA LYS A 538 -21.89 -7.89 12.26
C LYS A 538 -20.49 -7.63 11.70
N GLN A 539 -19.53 -8.48 12.04
CA GLN A 539 -18.24 -8.48 11.36
C GLN A 539 -18.44 -8.84 9.89
N TYR A 540 -18.09 -7.93 8.99
CA TYR A 540 -17.81 -8.28 7.60
C TYR A 540 -16.39 -8.84 7.55
N HIS A 541 -16.24 -10.07 7.07
CA HIS A 541 -14.93 -10.60 6.70
C HIS A 541 -14.52 -10.00 5.35
N PRO A 542 -13.36 -9.36 5.21
CA PRO A 542 -12.81 -9.07 3.89
C PRO A 542 -12.54 -10.38 3.15
N VAL A 543 -12.79 -10.39 1.84
CA VAL A 543 -12.56 -11.58 1.00
C VAL A 543 -11.05 -11.84 0.94
N GLN A 544 -10.63 -13.05 1.31
CA GLN A 544 -9.25 -13.47 1.12
C GLN A 544 -8.95 -13.64 -0.37
N GLY A 545 -8.18 -12.73 -0.95
CA GLY A 545 -7.48 -12.99 -2.20
C GLY A 545 -6.46 -14.12 -1.96
N SER A 546 -6.64 -15.25 -2.63
CA SER A 546 -5.66 -16.33 -2.64
C SER A 546 -4.46 -15.95 -3.50
N TYR A 547 -3.25 -16.09 -2.93
CA TYR A 547 -1.96 -16.00 -3.63
C TYR A 547 -1.84 -17.02 -4.78
#